data_AF-A0A952D3L7-F1
#
_entry.id   AF-A0A952D3L7-F1
#
_cell.length_a   1.000
_cell.length_b   1.000
_cell.length_c   1.000
_cell.angle_alpha   90.00
_cell.angle_beta   90.00
_cell.angle_gamma   90.00
#
_symmetry.space_group_name_H-M   'P 1'
#
loop_
_entity.id
_entity.type
_entity.pdbx_description
1 polymer ?
#
loop_
_entity_poly.entity_id
_entity_poly.type
_entity_poly.pdbx_seq_one_letter_code
_entity_poly.pdbx_strand_id
1 'polypeptide(L)' 'MAARFADRHASGLRAGDALHLAIAAQRGAPVCTLDRVMIRAARALAVSATMPR' A
#
# COMPACT_ATOMS: atom_id res chain seq x y z
N MET A 1 7.89 -10.20 -3.36
CA MET A 1 7.38 -9.20 -2.39
C MET A 1 5.92 -8.82 -2.63
N ALA A 2 5.44 -8.56 -3.86
CA ALA A 2 4.04 -8.17 -4.10
C ALA A 2 2.97 -9.25 -3.77
N ALA A 3 3.22 -10.53 -4.11
CA ALA A 3 2.27 -11.61 -3.87
C ALA A 3 1.90 -11.78 -2.38
N ARG A 4 2.86 -11.66 -1.46
CA ARG A 4 2.61 -11.71 0.00
C ARG A 4 1.75 -10.55 0.52
N PHE A 5 1.74 -9.41 -0.17
CA PHE A 5 0.87 -8.29 0.17
C PHE A 5 -0.53 -8.44 -0.43
N ALA A 6 -0.63 -9.04 -1.63
CA ALA A 6 -1.90 -9.37 -2.27
C ALA A 6 -2.63 -10.55 -1.59
N ASP A 7 -1.89 -11.53 -1.07
CA ASP A 7 -2.42 -12.71 -0.36
C ASP A 7 -3.08 -12.38 0.98
N ARG A 8 -2.93 -11.14 1.48
CA ARG A 8 -3.77 -10.62 2.56
C ARG A 8 -5.16 -10.30 2.00
N HIS A 9 -5.90 -11.35 1.64
CA HIS A 9 -7.29 -11.30 1.14
C HIS A 9 -8.24 -10.52 2.08
N ALA A 10 -7.87 -10.34 3.36
CA ALA A 10 -8.60 -9.52 4.33
C ALA A 10 -8.41 -7.99 4.17
N SER A 11 -7.50 -7.53 3.30
CA SER A 11 -7.17 -6.10 3.14
C SER A 11 -8.02 -5.36 2.10
N GLY A 12 -8.72 -6.09 1.22
CA GLY A 12 -9.47 -5.49 0.11
C GLY A 12 -8.61 -4.92 -1.02
N LEU A 13 -7.29 -5.08 -0.96
CA LEU A 13 -6.35 -4.58 -1.97
C LEU A 13 -6.33 -5.47 -3.21
N ARG A 14 -6.30 -4.84 -4.38
CA ARG A 14 -6.03 -5.56 -5.63
C ARG A 14 -4.53 -5.82 -5.76
N ALA A 15 -4.14 -6.77 -6.60
CA ALA A 15 -2.74 -7.10 -6.84
C ALA A 15 -1.89 -5.88 -7.27
N GLY A 16 -2.48 -4.90 -7.95
CA GLY A 16 -1.83 -3.64 -8.31
C GLY A 16 -1.48 -2.76 -7.12
N ASP A 17 -2.39 -2.62 -6.15
CA ASP A 17 -2.17 -1.82 -4.95
C ASP A 17 -1.07 -2.45 -4.09
N ALA A 18 -1.09 -3.77 -3.96
CA ALA A 18 -0.07 -4.55 -3.28
C ALA A 18 1.33 -4.36 -3.91
N LEU A 19 1.41 -4.27 -5.24
CA LEU A 19 2.66 -3.99 -5.94
C LEU A 19 3.17 -2.57 -5.68
N HIS A 20 2.30 -1.57 -5.76
CA HIS A 20 2.67 -0.18 -5.45
C HIS A 20 3.21 -0.04 -4.02
N LEU A 21 2.55 -0.67 -3.03
CA LEU A 21 3.00 -0.66 -1.65
C LEU A 21 4.35 -1.38 -1.47
N ALA A 22 4.57 -2.50 -2.17
CA ALA A 22 5.84 -3.23 -2.12
C ALA A 22 7.01 -2.38 -2.63
N ILE A 23 6.80 -1.67 -3.74
CA ILE A 23 7.81 -0.79 -4.36
C ILE A 23 8.10 0.40 -3.44
N ALA A 24 7.07 1.02 -2.89
CA ALA A 24 7.21 2.15 -1.96
C ALA A 24 7.95 1.75 -0.69
N ALA A 25 7.60 0.60 -0.08
CA ALA A 25 8.27 0.05 1.09
C ALA A 25 9.75 -0.25 0.83
N GLN A 26 10.06 -0.87 -0.31
CA GLN A 26 11.45 -1.21 -0.66
C GLN A 26 12.31 0.03 -0.90
N ARG A 27 11.71 1.11 -1.39
CA ARG A 27 12.41 2.38 -1.68
C ARG A 27 12.37 3.39 -0.53
N GLY A 28 11.68 3.08 0.57
CA GLY A 28 11.42 4.04 1.66
C GLY A 28 10.63 5.27 1.20
N ALA A 29 9.86 5.15 0.12
CA ALA A 29 9.13 6.25 -0.48
C ALA A 29 7.70 6.35 0.08
N PRO A 30 7.15 7.56 0.27
CA PRO A 30 5.77 7.73 0.69
C PRO A 30 4.79 7.48 -0.46
N VAL A 31 3.60 7.00 -0.12
CA VAL A 31 2.48 6.79 -1.04
C VAL A 31 1.53 7.98 -0.96
N CYS A 32 1.21 8.61 -2.10
CA CYS A 32 0.23 9.68 -2.19
C CYS A 32 -1.00 9.15 -2.95
N THR A 33 -2.16 9.07 -2.29
CA THR A 33 -3.36 8.50 -2.90
C THR A 33 -4.64 9.05 -2.28
N LEU A 34 -5.71 9.16 -3.08
CA LEU A 34 -7.06 9.51 -2.61
C LEU A 34 -7.82 8.28 -2.08
N ASP A 35 -7.27 7.08 -2.29
CA ASP A 35 -7.88 5.84 -1.81
C ASP A 35 -7.59 5.61 -0.32
N ARG A 36 -8.65 5.71 0.49
CA ARG A 36 -8.59 5.52 1.94
C ARG A 36 -8.22 4.09 2.35
N VAL A 37 -8.62 3.08 1.57
CA VAL A 37 -8.25 1.67 1.78
C VAL A 37 -6.75 1.50 1.54
N MET A 38 -6.22 2.11 0.48
CA MET A 38 -4.79 2.07 0.19
C MET A 38 -3.95 2.78 1.27
N ILE A 39 -4.40 3.93 1.81
CA ILE A 39 -3.74 4.57 2.95
C ILE A 39 -3.72 3.67 4.19
N ARG A 40 -4.86 3.01 4.50
CA ARG A 40 -4.93 2.09 5.63
C ARG A 40 -3.98 0.91 5.46
N ALA A 41 -3.90 0.36 4.26
CA ALA A 41 -2.98 -0.73 3.95
C ALA A 41 -1.52 -0.30 4.02
N ALA A 42 -1.16 0.87 3.48
CA ALA A 42 0.19 1.42 3.58
C ALA A 42 0.65 1.54 5.03
N ARG A 43 -0.20 2.08 5.91
CA ARG A 43 0.08 2.18 7.36
C ARG A 43 0.28 0.82 8.02
N ALA A 44 -0.54 -0.17 7.67
CA ALA A 44 -0.40 -1.54 8.17
C ALA A 44 0.91 -2.23 7.73
N LEU A 45 1.57 -1.68 6.70
CA LEU A 45 2.86 -2.13 6.19
C LEU A 45 4.02 -1.20 6.58
N ALA A 46 3.78 -0.26 7.51
CA ALA A 46 4.75 0.76 7.93
C ALA A 46 5.29 1.63 6.77
N VAL A 47 4.49 1.80 5.72
CA VAL A 47 4.77 2.72 4.61
C VAL A 47 4.08 4.04 4.88
N SER A 48 4.83 5.15 4.80
CA SER A 48 4.26 6.49 4.89
C SER A 48 3.23 6.72 3.80
N ALA A 49 2.04 7.20 4.14
CA ALA A 49 1.01 7.51 3.17
C ALA A 49 0.27 8.80 3.50
N THR A 50 0.02 9.61 2.48
CA THR A 50 -0.70 10.88 2.57
C THR A 50 -1.84 10.94 1.57
N MET A 51 -2.89 11.66 1.95
CA MET A 51 -3.97 12.01 1.04
C MET A 51 -3.67 13.41 0.49
N PRO A 52 -3.57 13.60 -0.83
CA PRO A 52 -3.42 14.94 -1.40
C PRO A 52 -4.67 15.77 -1.08
N ARG A 53 -4.47 17.08 -0.88
CA ARG A 53 -5.55 18.05 -0.63
C ARG A 53 -6.30 18.38 -1.91
#